data_AF-A0A6P8VVT5-F1
#
_entry.id   AF-A0A6P8VVT5-F1
#
_cell.length_a   1.000
_cell.length_b   1.000
_cell.length_c   1.000
_cell.angle_alpha   90.00
_cell.angle_beta   90.00
_cell.angle_gamma   90.00
#
_symmetry.space_group_name_H-M   'P 1'
#
loop_
_entity.id
_entity.type
_entity.pdbx_description
1 polymer ?
#
loop_
_entity_poly.entity_id
_entity_poly.type
_entity_poly.pdbx_seq_one_letter_code
_entity_poly.pdbx_strand_id
1 'polypeptide(L)'
;MFGSLSRRWTQFWIELFSDLRERHLFNGSHEHKCLLRYVFLGILQKDLDEYRQLWNNHTIRPVRLSQCPSGKPDAMYHLPHRFGGRECGFPVSWEALHHFDGIMQASSQYNLCGDEDLEMHFVDLQRRSGLAPPVNWTAAVQNYISMKNMSGV
;
A
#
# COMPACT_ATOMS: atom_id res chain seq x y z
N MET A 1 4.04 21.44 1.93
CA MET A 1 2.68 21.11 1.44
C MET A 1 2.51 19.63 1.10
N PHE A 2 3.45 18.99 0.37
CA PHE A 2 3.38 17.54 0.08
C PHE A 2 3.81 16.63 1.24
N GLY A 3 4.91 16.95 1.94
CA GLY A 3 5.30 16.19 3.15
C GLY A 3 4.24 16.20 4.27
N SER A 4 3.44 17.26 4.37
CA SER A 4 2.29 17.31 5.27
C SER A 4 1.12 16.43 4.80
N LEU A 5 1.00 16.15 3.51
CA LEU A 5 -0.04 15.27 2.96
C LEU A 5 0.28 13.80 3.24
N SER A 6 1.54 13.39 2.99
CA SER A 6 2.05 12.05 3.36
C SER A 6 1.82 11.73 4.83
N ARG A 7 2.20 12.67 5.70
CA ARG A 7 2.10 12.51 7.15
C ARG A 7 0.64 12.35 7.58
N ARG A 8 -0.28 13.13 7.01
CA ARG A 8 -1.72 13.01 7.29
C ARG A 8 -2.29 11.68 6.81
N TRP A 9 -1.89 11.22 5.63
CA TRP A 9 -2.34 9.93 5.10
C TRP A 9 -1.88 8.75 5.96
N THR A 10 -0.59 8.71 6.32
CA THR A 10 -0.08 7.65 7.20
C THR A 10 -0.73 7.71 8.58
N GLN A 11 -0.91 8.93 9.13
CA GLN A 11 -1.56 9.12 10.41
C GLN A 11 -3.00 8.60 10.41
N PHE A 12 -3.76 8.85 9.34
CA PHE A 12 -5.12 8.33 9.19
C PHE A 12 -5.20 6.80 9.31
N TRP A 13 -4.35 6.07 8.58
CA TRP A 13 -4.35 4.61 8.63
C TRP A 13 -3.90 4.07 9.99
N ILE A 14 -2.92 4.73 10.64
CA ILE A 14 -2.50 4.39 12.00
C ILE A 14 -3.66 4.57 12.99
N GLU A 15 -4.37 5.69 12.93
CA GLU A 15 -5.53 5.98 13.79
C GLU A 15 -6.65 4.96 13.54
N LEU A 16 -7.00 4.70 12.28
CA LEU A 16 -8.03 3.73 11.92
C LEU A 16 -7.76 2.33 12.49
N PHE A 17 -6.54 1.83 12.35
CA PHE A 17 -6.17 0.51 12.88
C PHE A 17 -6.00 0.52 14.41
N SER A 18 -5.61 1.64 15.02
CA SER A 18 -5.63 1.77 16.48
C SER A 18 -7.05 1.70 17.02
N ASP A 19 -8.00 2.38 16.37
CA ASP A 19 -9.41 2.36 16.70
C ASP A 19 -10.00 0.94 16.65
N LEU A 20 -9.65 0.15 15.64
CA LEU A 20 -10.08 -1.26 15.56
C LEU A 20 -9.59 -2.06 16.77
N ARG A 21 -8.34 -1.84 17.20
CA ARG A 21 -7.77 -2.51 18.37
C ARG A 21 -8.41 -2.03 19.67
N GLU A 22 -8.58 -0.72 19.84
CA GLU A 22 -9.16 -0.10 21.04
C GLU A 22 -10.61 -0.50 21.26
N ARG A 23 -11.37 -0.72 20.18
CA ARG A 23 -12.74 -1.23 20.22
C ARG A 23 -12.83 -2.76 20.35
N HIS A 24 -11.70 -3.43 20.58
CA HIS A 24 -11.59 -4.89 20.66
C HIS A 24 -12.07 -5.64 19.40
N LEU A 25 -12.10 -4.95 18.25
CA LEU A 25 -12.42 -5.56 16.95
C LEU A 25 -11.19 -6.27 16.36
N PHE A 26 -9.99 -5.85 16.75
CA PHE A 26 -8.73 -6.46 16.35
C PHE A 26 -7.90 -6.89 17.57
N ASN A 27 -7.52 -8.17 17.64
CA ASN A 27 -6.74 -8.74 18.75
C ASN A 27 -5.27 -9.06 18.39
N GLY A 28 -4.89 -8.95 17.11
CA GLY A 28 -3.53 -9.25 16.66
C GLY A 28 -3.21 -10.72 16.42
N SER A 29 -4.20 -11.62 16.46
CA SER A 29 -4.04 -13.02 16.06
C SER A 29 -3.61 -13.13 14.59
N HIS A 30 -3.13 -14.32 14.21
CA HIS A 30 -2.74 -14.58 12.83
C HIS A 30 -3.92 -14.42 11.87
N GLU A 31 -5.07 -14.98 12.23
CA GLU A 31 -6.32 -14.91 11.49
C GLU A 31 -6.82 -13.47 11.35
N HIS A 32 -6.76 -12.67 12.42
CA HIS A 32 -7.14 -11.25 12.37
C HIS A 32 -6.21 -10.44 11.46
N LYS A 33 -4.89 -10.69 11.54
CA LYS A 33 -3.92 -10.03 10.64
C LYS A 33 -4.17 -10.43 9.19
N CYS A 34 -4.47 -11.70 8.96
CA CYS A 34 -4.80 -12.22 7.64
C CYS A 34 -6.08 -11.56 7.09
N LEU A 35 -7.18 -11.57 7.85
CA LEU A 35 -8.44 -10.94 7.45
C LEU A 35 -8.27 -9.43 7.21
N LEU A 36 -7.51 -8.73 8.07
CA LEU A 36 -7.25 -7.31 7.92
C LEU A 36 -6.49 -7.03 6.61
N ARG A 37 -5.46 -7.81 6.29
CA ARG A 37 -4.74 -7.68 5.02
C ARG A 37 -5.64 -8.01 3.82
N TYR A 38 -6.40 -9.10 3.89
CA TYR A 38 -7.36 -9.50 2.85
C TYR A 38 -8.31 -8.35 2.48
N VAL A 39 -8.88 -7.70 3.49
CA VAL A 39 -9.88 -6.64 3.28
C VAL A 39 -9.25 -5.29 2.90
N PHE A 40 -8.12 -4.91 3.50
CA PHE A 40 -7.58 -3.55 3.38
C PHE A 40 -6.44 -3.40 2.37
N LEU A 41 -5.70 -4.47 2.02
CA LEU A 41 -4.47 -4.34 1.23
C LEU A 41 -4.73 -3.74 -0.16
N GLY A 42 -5.84 -4.11 -0.81
CA GLY A 42 -6.19 -3.54 -2.11
C GLY A 42 -6.43 -2.02 -2.07
N ILE A 43 -7.03 -1.52 -0.98
CA ILE A 43 -7.29 -0.08 -0.81
C ILE A 43 -6.00 0.64 -0.47
N LEU A 44 -5.20 0.09 0.43
CA LEU A 44 -3.89 0.63 0.78
C LEU A 44 -2.99 0.73 -0.45
N GLN A 45 -2.98 -0.31 -1.31
CA GLN A 45 -2.19 -0.30 -2.53
C GLN A 45 -2.67 0.78 -3.50
N LYS A 46 -3.98 0.91 -3.71
CA LYS A 46 -4.55 1.96 -4.54
C LYS A 46 -4.16 3.35 -4.04
N ASP A 47 -4.31 3.61 -2.74
CA ASP A 47 -3.93 4.87 -2.12
C ASP A 47 -2.42 5.17 -2.27
N LEU A 48 -1.57 4.16 -2.09
CA LEU A 48 -0.13 4.26 -2.27
C LEU A 48 0.24 4.59 -3.71
N ASP A 49 -0.44 3.99 -4.69
CA ASP A 49 -0.24 4.27 -6.10
C ASP A 49 -0.67 5.70 -6.47
N GLU A 50 -1.81 6.17 -5.96
CA GLU A 50 -2.24 7.56 -6.11
C GLU A 50 -1.22 8.53 -5.49
N TYR A 51 -0.74 8.22 -4.29
CA TYR A 51 0.28 9.02 -3.61
C TYR A 51 1.60 9.05 -4.39
N ARG A 52 2.05 7.90 -4.92
CA ARG A 52 3.23 7.80 -5.78
C ARG A 52 3.08 8.69 -7.02
N GLN A 53 1.92 8.66 -7.67
CA GLN A 53 1.66 9.51 -8.85
C GLN A 53 1.71 11.00 -8.50
N LEU A 54 1.07 11.41 -7.40
CA LEU A 54 1.11 12.79 -6.93
C LEU A 54 2.52 13.23 -6.57
N TRP A 55 3.26 12.38 -5.85
CA TRP A 55 4.64 12.65 -5.47
C TRP A 55 5.56 12.77 -6.69
N ASN A 56 5.47 11.86 -7.66
CA ASN A 56 6.35 11.90 -8.81
C ASN A 56 6.08 13.10 -9.73
N ASN A 57 4.83 13.58 -9.77
CA ASN A 57 4.42 14.66 -10.67
C ASN A 57 4.39 16.06 -10.04
N HIS A 58 4.53 16.18 -8.71
CA HIS A 58 4.50 17.49 -8.08
C HIS A 58 5.69 18.36 -8.49
N THR A 59 5.51 19.68 -8.46
CA THR A 59 6.59 20.61 -8.76
C THR A 59 7.26 21.08 -7.46
N ILE A 60 8.55 20.76 -7.32
CA ILE A 60 9.43 21.29 -6.29
C ILE A 60 9.82 22.70 -6.71
N ARG A 61 9.47 23.69 -5.86
CA ARG A 61 9.78 25.10 -6.12
C ARG A 61 11.26 25.39 -5.80
N PRO A 62 11.93 26.23 -6.59
CA PRO A 62 13.28 26.67 -6.27
C PRO A 62 13.28 27.51 -4.99
N VAL A 63 14.28 27.30 -4.14
CA VAL A 63 14.50 28.06 -2.90
C VAL A 63 15.91 28.66 -2.95
N ARG A 64 16.01 30.00 -2.86
CA ARG A 64 17.26 30.77 -3.10
C ARG A 64 18.49 30.31 -2.33
N LEU A 65 18.32 29.76 -1.13
CA LEU A 65 19.41 29.34 -0.24
C LEU A 65 19.55 27.81 -0.15
N SER A 66 18.74 27.07 -0.90
CA SER A 66 18.74 25.62 -0.88
C SER A 66 19.58 25.07 -2.02
N GLN A 67 20.40 24.06 -1.73
CA GLN A 67 21.04 23.25 -2.77
C GLN A 67 20.09 22.18 -3.34
N CYS A 68 18.83 22.16 -2.89
CA CYS A 68 17.87 21.17 -3.32
C CYS A 68 17.41 21.46 -4.76
N PRO A 69 17.54 20.50 -5.68
CA PRO A 69 17.12 20.68 -7.06
C PRO A 69 15.61 20.93 -7.15
N SER A 70 15.22 21.74 -8.13
CA SER A 70 13.84 22.14 -8.38
C SER A 70 13.35 21.59 -9.70
N GLY A 71 12.05 21.33 -9.82
CA GLY A 71 11.46 20.63 -10.97
C GLY A 71 10.46 19.57 -10.54
N LYS A 72 10.10 18.68 -11.46
CA LYS A 72 9.26 17.52 -11.17
C LYS A 72 10.16 16.31 -10.85
N PRO A 73 9.95 15.58 -9.74
CA PRO A 73 10.78 14.44 -9.38
C PRO A 73 10.94 13.42 -10.51
N ASP A 74 9.84 13.07 -11.19
CA ASP A 74 9.87 12.12 -12.30
C ASP A 74 10.76 12.60 -13.46
N ALA A 75 10.64 13.88 -13.84
CA ALA A 75 11.48 14.47 -14.89
C ALA A 75 12.94 14.61 -14.45
N MET A 76 13.19 14.93 -13.19
CA MET A 76 14.53 15.05 -12.63
C MET A 76 15.24 13.69 -12.56
N TYR A 77 14.50 12.62 -12.28
CA TYR A 77 15.03 11.25 -12.28
C TYR A 77 15.40 10.79 -13.69
N HIS A 78 14.52 10.96 -14.67
CA HIS A 78 14.75 10.47 -16.04
C HIS A 78 15.68 11.37 -16.88
N LEU A 79 15.77 12.67 -16.57
CA LEU A 79 16.56 13.65 -17.32
C LEU A 79 17.42 14.54 -16.39
N PRO A 80 18.30 13.95 -15.57
CA PRO A 80 19.00 14.69 -14.51
C PRO A 80 19.87 15.84 -15.06
N HIS A 81 20.45 15.67 -16.26
CA HIS A 81 21.26 16.69 -16.92
C HIS A 81 20.52 18.02 -17.18
N ARG A 82 19.20 17.99 -17.36
CA ARG A 82 18.39 19.21 -17.56
C ARG A 82 18.22 20.03 -16.28
N PHE A 83 18.48 19.43 -15.13
CA PHE A 83 18.30 20.02 -13.81
C PHE A 83 19.64 20.20 -13.06
N GLY A 84 20.77 20.14 -13.77
CA GLY A 84 22.11 20.25 -13.17
C GLY A 84 22.55 19.01 -12.38
N GLY A 85 21.81 17.90 -12.51
CA GLY A 85 22.14 16.60 -11.93
C GLY A 85 22.91 15.71 -12.90
N ARG A 86 23.28 14.53 -12.41
CA ARG A 86 23.87 13.43 -13.20
C ARG A 86 23.16 12.13 -12.90
N GLU A 87 23.28 11.17 -13.81
CA GLU A 87 22.80 9.81 -13.57
C GLU A 87 23.64 9.16 -12.46
N CYS A 88 22.96 8.65 -11.43
CA CYS A 88 23.57 7.99 -10.28
C CYS A 88 23.06 6.56 -10.09
N GLY A 89 22.18 6.07 -10.98
CA GLY A 89 21.76 4.69 -11.01
C GLY A 89 22.91 3.75 -11.34
N PHE A 90 22.83 2.53 -10.84
CA PHE A 90 23.74 1.43 -11.19
C PHE A 90 22.99 0.41 -12.05
N PRO A 91 23.65 -0.21 -13.04
CA PRO A 91 23.03 -1.27 -13.81
C PRO A 91 22.70 -2.44 -12.88
N VAL A 92 21.45 -2.92 -12.94
CA VAL A 92 21.02 -4.14 -12.27
C VAL A 92 21.19 -5.28 -13.25
N SER A 93 21.85 -6.36 -12.84
CA SER A 93 22.08 -7.52 -13.71
C SER A 93 20.77 -8.27 -13.97
N TRP A 94 20.68 -8.94 -15.12
CA TRP A 94 19.51 -9.78 -15.43
C TRP A 94 19.31 -10.90 -14.42
N GLU A 95 20.38 -11.44 -13.85
CA GLU A 95 20.31 -12.45 -12.79
C GLU A 95 19.70 -11.88 -11.50
N ALA A 96 20.05 -10.64 -11.13
CA ALA A 96 19.46 -9.98 -9.98
C ALA A 96 17.97 -9.68 -10.22
N LEU A 97 17.60 -9.26 -11.43
CA LEU A 97 16.20 -9.07 -11.82
C LEU A 97 15.43 -10.40 -11.83
N HIS A 98 15.99 -11.47 -12.41
CA HIS A 98 15.36 -12.79 -12.43
C HIS A 98 15.23 -13.42 -11.03
N HIS A 99 16.22 -13.20 -10.16
CA HIS A 99 16.11 -13.61 -8.75
C HIS A 99 14.98 -12.83 -8.08
N PHE A 100 14.91 -11.51 -8.29
CA PHE A 100 13.84 -10.69 -7.75
C PHE A 100 12.46 -11.11 -8.31
N ASP A 101 12.35 -11.36 -9.61
CA ASP A 101 11.14 -11.87 -10.25
C ASP A 101 10.79 -13.26 -9.73
N GLY A 102 11.76 -14.14 -9.52
CA GLY A 102 11.55 -15.44 -8.90
C GLY A 102 11.04 -15.34 -7.47
N ILE A 103 11.57 -14.39 -6.68
CA ILE A 103 11.05 -14.05 -5.36
C ILE A 103 9.62 -13.51 -5.49
N MET A 104 9.39 -12.52 -6.36
CA MET A 104 8.10 -11.86 -6.61
C MET A 104 7.06 -12.78 -7.22
N GLN A 105 7.44 -13.81 -7.99
CA GLN A 105 6.57 -14.79 -8.64
C GLN A 105 6.29 -15.98 -7.74
N ALA A 106 7.29 -16.47 -7.00
CA ALA A 106 7.07 -17.36 -5.86
C ALA A 106 6.19 -16.70 -4.80
N SER A 107 6.21 -15.37 -4.74
CA SER A 107 5.26 -14.59 -3.95
C SER A 107 4.09 -14.01 -4.75
N SER A 108 4.00 -14.17 -6.08
CA SER A 108 2.89 -13.67 -6.95
C SER A 108 1.63 -14.50 -6.79
N GLN A 109 1.72 -15.64 -6.11
CA GLN A 109 0.64 -16.14 -5.26
C GLN A 109 0.55 -15.25 -4.01
N TYR A 110 0.45 -13.93 -4.17
CA TYR A 110 0.18 -13.04 -3.06
C TYR A 110 -1.27 -13.24 -2.76
N ASN A 111 -1.52 -14.26 -1.95
CA ASN A 111 -2.71 -14.26 -1.15
C ASN A 111 -2.64 -12.95 -0.38
N LEU A 112 -3.58 -12.05 -0.61
CA LEU A 112 -3.72 -10.77 0.08
C LEU A 112 -3.41 -10.91 1.58
N CYS A 113 -3.76 -12.03 2.22
CA CYS A 113 -3.51 -12.25 3.64
C CYS A 113 -2.13 -12.83 4.01
N GLY A 114 -1.44 -13.47 3.06
CA GLY A 114 -0.17 -14.17 3.25
C GLY A 114 -0.31 -15.62 3.73
N ASP A 115 -1.51 -16.19 3.64
CA ASP A 115 -1.87 -17.54 4.06
C ASP A 115 -2.91 -18.12 3.08
N GLU A 116 -2.56 -19.17 2.32
CA GLU A 116 -3.41 -19.71 1.25
C GLU A 116 -4.77 -20.19 1.74
N ASP A 117 -4.77 -20.91 2.86
CA ASP A 117 -5.97 -21.57 3.39
C ASP A 117 -6.95 -20.53 3.94
N LEU A 118 -6.43 -19.56 4.71
CA LEU A 118 -7.24 -18.45 5.21
C LEU A 118 -7.76 -17.56 4.08
N GLU A 119 -6.96 -17.29 3.05
CA GLU A 119 -7.41 -16.53 1.90
C GLU A 119 -8.56 -17.24 1.17
N MET A 120 -8.38 -18.52 0.84
CA MET A 120 -9.43 -19.31 0.18
C MET A 120 -10.71 -19.31 1.01
N HIS A 121 -10.59 -19.44 2.34
CA HIS A 121 -11.71 -19.34 3.25
C HIS A 121 -12.40 -17.97 3.17
N PHE A 122 -11.64 -16.87 3.19
CA PHE A 122 -12.20 -15.52 3.11
C PHE A 122 -12.84 -15.22 1.75
N VAL A 123 -12.25 -15.69 0.65
CA VAL A 123 -12.83 -15.58 -0.70
C VAL A 123 -14.16 -16.30 -0.80
N ASP A 124 -14.24 -17.54 -0.29
CA ASP A 124 -15.48 -18.31 -0.26
C ASP A 124 -16.52 -17.65 0.66
N LEU A 125 -16.12 -17.17 1.84
CA LEU A 125 -16.98 -16.46 2.77
C LEU A 125 -17.55 -15.17 2.16
N GLN A 126 -16.71 -14.38 1.50
CA GLN A 126 -17.11 -13.14 0.83
C GLN A 126 -18.09 -13.44 -0.31
N ARG A 127 -17.84 -14.50 -1.09
CA ARG A 127 -18.75 -14.95 -2.17
C ARG A 127 -20.11 -15.38 -1.63
N ARG A 128 -20.14 -16.19 -0.56
CA ARG A 128 -21.38 -16.70 0.05
C ARG A 128 -22.22 -15.60 0.70
N SER A 129 -21.57 -14.61 1.28
CA SER A 129 -22.23 -13.45 1.91
C SER A 129 -22.68 -12.38 0.92
N GLY A 130 -22.27 -12.48 -0.35
CA GLY A 130 -22.61 -11.49 -1.38
C GLY A 130 -21.92 -10.14 -1.18
N LEU A 131 -20.85 -10.09 -0.39
CA LEU A 131 -20.11 -8.86 -0.12
C LEU A 131 -19.25 -8.47 -1.32
N ALA A 132 -19.44 -7.25 -1.82
CA ALA A 132 -18.58 -6.69 -2.86
C ALA A 132 -17.18 -6.38 -2.28
N PRO A 133 -16.11 -6.48 -3.09
CA PRO A 133 -14.79 -6.00 -2.69
C PRO A 133 -14.86 -4.52 -2.26
N PRO A 134 -14.21 -4.14 -1.15
CA PRO A 134 -14.35 -2.79 -0.62
C PRO A 134 -13.60 -1.78 -1.50
N VAL A 135 -14.29 -0.69 -1.88
CA VAL A 135 -13.74 0.35 -2.76
C VAL A 135 -13.15 1.55 -2.00
N ASN A 136 -13.41 1.63 -0.71
CA ASN A 136 -12.96 2.69 0.20
C ASN A 136 -12.83 2.14 1.62
N TRP A 137 -12.17 2.91 2.49
CA TRP A 137 -11.90 2.50 3.88
C TRP A 137 -13.17 2.21 4.69
N THR A 138 -14.28 2.92 4.44
CA THR A 138 -15.53 2.71 5.18
C THR A 138 -16.14 1.36 4.84
N ALA A 139 -16.21 1.03 3.55
CA ALA A 139 -16.64 -0.29 3.08
C ALA A 139 -15.70 -1.40 3.58
N ALA A 140 -14.39 -1.11 3.67
CA ALA A 140 -13.42 -2.05 4.22
C ALA A 140 -13.68 -2.37 5.70
N VAL A 141 -13.94 -1.35 6.53
CA VAL A 141 -14.29 -1.55 7.94
C VAL A 141 -15.57 -2.37 8.08
N GLN A 142 -16.59 -2.08 7.25
CA GLN A 142 -17.84 -2.84 7.25
C GLN A 142 -17.60 -4.30 6.86
N ASN A 143 -16.90 -4.55 5.75
CA ASN A 143 -16.55 -5.89 5.31
C ASN A 143 -15.73 -6.64 6.36
N TYR A 144 -14.74 -5.99 6.98
CA TYR A 144 -13.92 -6.57 8.04
C TYR A 144 -14.78 -7.05 9.22
N ILE A 145 -15.66 -6.18 9.73
CA ILE A 145 -16.54 -6.52 10.86
C ILE A 145 -17.53 -7.63 10.48
N SER A 146 -18.14 -7.54 9.29
CA SER A 146 -19.08 -8.55 8.80
C SER A 146 -18.42 -9.92 8.64
N MET A 147 -17.27 -9.98 7.97
CA MET A 147 -16.55 -11.23 7.75
C MET A 147 -16.01 -11.81 9.06
N LYS A 148 -15.46 -10.98 9.95
CA LYS A 148 -15.02 -11.40 11.30
C LYS A 148 -16.15 -12.10 12.06
N ASN A 149 -17.34 -11.49 12.10
CA ASN A 149 -18.48 -12.06 12.81
C ASN A 149 -18.95 -13.39 12.21
N MET A 150 -18.80 -13.58 10.89
CA MET A 150 -19.18 -14.82 10.22
C MET A 150 -18.12 -15.92 10.31
N SER A 151 -16.83 -15.56 10.31
CA SER A 151 -15.72 -16.52 10.40
C SER A 151 -15.49 -17.04 11.83
N GLY A 152 -16.13 -16.44 12.84
CA GLY A 152 -15.94 -16.82 14.24
C GLY A 152 -14.54 -16.48 14.78
N VAL A 153 -13.84 -15.58 14.08
CA VAL A 153 -12.49 -15.12 14.42
C VAL A 153 -12.59 -13.88 15.33
#